data_AF-A0A846MW18-F1
#
_entry.id   AF-A0A846MW18-F1
#
_cell.length_a   1.000
_cell.length_b   1.000
_cell.length_c   1.000
_cell.angle_alpha   90.00
_cell.angle_beta   90.00
_cell.angle_gamma   90.00
#
_symmetry.space_group_name_H-M   'P 1'
#
loop_
_entity.id
_entity.type
_entity.pdbx_description
1 polymer ?
#
loop_
_entity_poly.entity_id
_entity_poly.type
_entity_poly.pdbx_seq_one_letter_code
_entity_poly.pdbx_strand_id
1 'polypeptide(L)'
;MVRRPRPSPDPNIIACAPDVPELTDYDYTLFICYVRLLDAEKEGADWREVAKIVLKADPDRDFVYAKRCYDTHLARAHWMTKHGYRHLLREADDEW
;
A
#
# COMPACT_ATOMS: atom_id res chain seq x y z
N MET A 1 -22.85 6.75 -9.34
CA MET A 1 -21.82 5.74 -9.05
C MET A 1 -20.47 6.44 -9.02
N VAL A 2 -19.81 6.49 -7.87
CA VAL A 2 -18.44 7.01 -7.77
C VAL A 2 -17.53 5.97 -8.43
N ARG A 3 -16.89 6.32 -9.54
CA ARG A 3 -15.91 5.43 -10.21
C ARG A 3 -14.64 5.41 -9.38
N ARG A 4 -14.22 4.22 -8.97
CA ARG A 4 -12.97 4.04 -8.23
C ARG A 4 -11.76 3.97 -9.16
N PRO A 5 -10.58 4.40 -8.68
CA PRO A 5 -9.34 4.26 -9.42
C PRO A 5 -8.99 2.79 -9.65
N ARG A 6 -8.30 2.51 -10.76
CA ARG A 6 -7.69 1.19 -10.98
C ARG A 6 -6.33 1.12 -10.27
N PRO A 7 -5.89 -0.08 -9.87
CA PRO A 7 -4.50 -0.30 -9.47
C PRO A 7 -3.54 0.18 -10.56
N SER A 8 -2.50 0.90 -10.15
CA SER A 8 -1.46 1.40 -11.06
C SER A 8 -0.15 0.65 -10.82
N PRO A 9 0.59 0.25 -11.88
CA PRO A 9 1.96 -0.24 -11.73
C PRO A 9 2.93 0.89 -11.32
N ASP A 10 2.54 2.14 -11.51
CA ASP A 10 3.28 3.33 -11.10
C ASP A 10 2.32 4.31 -10.41
N PRO A 11 1.96 4.08 -9.13
CA PRO A 11 1.14 5.01 -8.37
C PRO A 11 1.98 6.19 -7.86
N ASN A 12 1.33 7.32 -7.62
CA ASN A 12 1.94 8.40 -6.84
C ASN A 12 2.04 7.96 -5.39
N ILE A 13 3.24 7.96 -4.80
CA ILE A 13 3.48 7.48 -3.44
C ILE A 13 3.70 8.68 -2.53
N ILE A 14 2.85 8.83 -1.53
CA ILE A 14 2.95 9.90 -0.53
C ILE A 14 3.86 9.45 0.62
N ALA A 15 4.32 10.40 1.43
CA ALA A 15 5.28 10.13 2.50
C ALA A 15 4.79 9.13 3.56
N CYS A 16 3.47 9.09 3.80
CA CYS A 16 2.84 8.25 4.82
C CYS A 16 1.55 7.67 4.27
N ALA A 17 1.36 6.36 4.42
CA ALA A 17 0.10 5.74 4.07
C ALA A 17 -1.07 6.28 4.94
N PRO A 18 -2.31 6.24 4.43
CA PRO A 18 -3.48 6.61 5.21
C PRO A 18 -3.65 5.74 6.47
N ASP A 19 -4.03 6.37 7.57
CA ASP A 19 -4.37 5.70 8.84
C ASP A 19 -5.84 5.96 9.19
N VAL A 20 -6.73 5.50 8.33
CA VAL A 20 -8.18 5.65 8.45
C VAL A 20 -8.87 4.28 8.37
N PRO A 21 -10.03 4.08 9.04
CA PRO A 21 -10.69 2.77 9.13
C PRO A 21 -11.52 2.40 7.88
N GLU A 22 -11.21 2.98 6.72
CA GLU A 22 -11.93 2.80 5.46
C GLU A 22 -10.95 2.78 4.29
N LEU A 23 -11.38 2.22 3.13
CA LEU A 23 -10.58 2.32 1.92
C LEU A 23 -10.66 3.73 1.34
N THR A 24 -9.53 4.17 0.85
CA THR A 24 -9.38 5.42 0.14
C THR A 24 -9.09 5.16 -1.34
N ASP A 25 -9.32 6.14 -2.19
CA ASP A 25 -8.89 6.10 -3.60
C ASP A 25 -7.39 5.81 -3.74
N TYR A 26 -6.60 6.25 -2.76
CA TYR A 26 -5.18 5.94 -2.68
C TYR A 26 -4.93 4.44 -2.56
N ASP A 27 -5.64 3.74 -1.68
CA ASP A 27 -5.49 2.30 -1.49
C ASP A 27 -5.79 1.54 -2.79
N TYR A 28 -6.84 1.94 -3.52
CA TYR A 28 -7.19 1.35 -4.82
C TYR A 28 -6.06 1.46 -5.85
N THR A 29 -5.36 2.60 -5.88
CA THR A 29 -4.21 2.76 -6.79
C THR A 29 -2.98 1.94 -6.36
N LEU A 30 -2.82 1.67 -5.06
CA LEU A 30 -1.63 1.05 -4.46
C LEU A 30 -1.70 -0.47 -4.28
N PHE A 31 -2.78 -1.14 -4.68
CA PHE A 31 -2.90 -2.60 -4.50
C PHE A 31 -1.68 -3.40 -4.97
N ILE A 32 -1.09 -3.06 -6.11
CA ILE A 32 0.11 -3.72 -6.61
C ILE A 32 1.30 -3.52 -5.66
N CYS A 33 1.49 -2.30 -5.15
CA CYS A 33 2.53 -1.99 -4.16
C CYS A 33 2.31 -2.77 -2.86
N TYR A 34 1.08 -2.86 -2.35
CA TYR A 34 0.78 -3.59 -1.11
C TYR A 34 1.08 -5.09 -1.24
N VAL A 35 0.70 -5.72 -2.36
CA VAL A 35 1.05 -7.14 -2.59
C VAL A 35 2.56 -7.33 -2.61
N ARG A 36 3.30 -6.47 -3.33
CA ARG A 36 4.76 -6.54 -3.39
C ARG A 36 5.45 -6.33 -2.04
N LEU A 37 4.90 -5.45 -1.19
CA LEU A 37 5.41 -5.24 0.18
C LEU A 37 5.23 -6.50 1.04
N LEU A 38 4.05 -7.12 0.97
CA LEU A 38 3.72 -8.32 1.74
C LEU A 38 4.56 -9.53 1.28
N ASP A 39 4.73 -9.70 -0.03
CA ASP A 39 5.58 -10.76 -0.58
C ASP A 39 7.04 -10.56 -0.14
N ALA A 40 7.56 -9.33 -0.23
CA ALA A 40 8.92 -9.01 0.21
C ALA A 40 9.13 -9.22 1.72
N GLU A 41 8.16 -8.86 2.56
CA GLU A 41 8.20 -9.13 4.00
C GLU A 41 8.23 -10.64 4.26
N LYS A 42 7.39 -11.41 3.57
CA LYS A 42 7.32 -12.88 3.68
C LYS A 42 8.63 -13.56 3.26
N GLU A 43 9.31 -13.02 2.26
CA GLU A 43 10.62 -13.49 1.79
C GLU A 43 11.78 -13.01 2.67
N GLY A 44 11.53 -12.11 3.63
CA GLY A 44 12.56 -11.56 4.51
C GLY A 44 13.52 -10.60 3.80
N ALA A 45 13.07 -9.94 2.72
CA ALA A 45 13.88 -8.98 1.96
C ALA A 45 14.29 -7.76 2.82
N ASP A 46 15.43 -7.15 2.50
CA ASP A 46 15.85 -5.91 3.19
C ASP A 46 14.86 -4.78 2.86
N TRP A 47 14.25 -4.22 3.91
CA TRP A 47 13.32 -3.10 3.80
C TRP A 47 13.89 -1.92 3.00
N ARG A 48 15.21 -1.72 2.99
CA ARG A 48 15.87 -0.64 2.24
C ARG A 48 15.71 -0.82 0.73
N GLU A 49 15.95 -2.03 0.24
CA GLU A 49 15.79 -2.36 -1.18
C GLU A 49 14.33 -2.27 -1.58
N VAL A 50 13.44 -2.78 -0.72
CA VAL A 50 12.00 -2.74 -0.94
C VAL A 50 11.48 -1.30 -0.97
N ALA A 51 11.90 -0.44 -0.03
CA ALA A 51 11.52 0.98 -0.01
C ALA A 51 11.98 1.70 -1.30
N LYS A 52 13.19 1.41 -1.77
CA LYS A 52 13.74 2.01 -2.99
C LYS A 52 13.01 1.54 -4.25
N ILE A 53 12.74 0.24 -4.37
CA ILE A 53 12.19 -0.38 -5.58
C ILE A 53 10.66 -0.27 -5.65
N VAL A 54 9.96 -0.51 -4.54
CA VAL A 54 8.50 -0.55 -4.49
C VAL A 54 7.91 0.82 -4.16
N LEU A 55 8.54 1.55 -3.24
CA LEU A 55 8.02 2.83 -2.73
C LEU A 55 8.72 4.07 -3.30
N LYS A 56 9.73 3.87 -4.17
CA LYS A 56 10.56 4.94 -4.75
C LYS A 56 11.18 5.86 -3.68
N ALA A 57 11.38 5.33 -2.47
CA ALA A 57 11.92 6.05 -1.33
C ALA A 57 13.35 5.56 -1.06
N ASP A 58 14.34 6.38 -1.38
CA ASP A 58 15.75 5.99 -1.33
C ASP A 58 16.36 6.29 0.07
N PRO A 59 16.70 5.26 0.87
CA PRO A 59 17.26 5.45 2.20
C PRO A 59 18.66 6.05 2.20
N ASP A 60 19.39 6.00 1.09
CA ASP A 60 20.71 6.64 0.95
C ASP A 60 20.58 8.16 0.80
N ARG A 61 19.41 8.64 0.32
CA ARG A 61 19.12 10.07 0.15
C ARG A 61 18.46 10.65 1.39
N ASP A 62 17.50 9.94 1.96
CA ASP A 62 16.83 10.29 3.21
C ASP A 62 16.35 9.02 3.93
N PHE A 63 17.17 8.59 4.88
CA PHE A 63 16.92 7.38 5.65
C PHE A 63 15.62 7.45 6.46
N VAL A 64 15.35 8.60 7.10
CA VAL A 64 14.19 8.77 7.99
C VAL A 64 12.91 8.78 7.16
N TYR A 65 12.91 9.49 6.04
CA TYR A 65 11.81 9.47 5.08
C TYR A 65 11.54 8.07 4.56
N ALA A 66 12.57 7.36 4.08
CA ALA A 66 12.41 6.04 3.50
C ALA A 66 11.89 5.02 4.52
N LYS A 67 12.43 5.05 5.76
CA LYS A 67 11.96 4.15 6.83
C LYS A 67 10.51 4.41 7.19
N ARG A 68 10.11 5.69 7.33
CA ARG A 68 8.73 6.06 7.65
C ARG A 68 7.76 5.69 6.52
N CYS A 69 8.16 5.91 5.27
CA CYS A 69 7.39 5.52 4.10
C CYS A 69 7.18 4.00 4.11
N TYR A 70 8.25 3.22 4.27
CA TYR A 70 8.18 1.75 4.36
C TYR A 70 7.23 1.29 5.48
N ASP A 71 7.44 1.76 6.71
CA ASP A 71 6.69 1.28 7.88
C ASP A 71 5.20 1.54 7.76
N THR A 72 4.82 2.76 7.34
CA THR A 72 3.40 3.13 7.22
C THR A 72 2.70 2.36 6.10
N HIS A 73 3.37 2.14 4.96
CA HIS A 73 2.77 1.40 3.84
C HIS A 73 2.70 -0.10 4.11
N LEU A 74 3.70 -0.68 4.79
CA LEU A 74 3.64 -2.09 5.21
C LEU A 74 2.52 -2.31 6.24
N ALA A 75 2.39 -1.40 7.22
CA ALA A 75 1.28 -1.43 8.16
C ALA A 75 -0.09 -1.32 7.44
N ARG A 76 -0.20 -0.45 6.44
CA ARG A 76 -1.41 -0.32 5.63
C ARG A 76 -1.69 -1.56 4.79
N ALA A 77 -0.68 -2.19 4.22
CA ALA A 77 -0.81 -3.46 3.50
C ALA A 77 -1.34 -4.57 4.42
N HIS A 78 -0.86 -4.66 5.66
CA HIS A 78 -1.41 -5.57 6.67
C HIS A 78 -2.86 -5.25 7.06
N TRP A 79 -3.23 -3.97 7.13
CA TRP A 79 -4.62 -3.58 7.37
C TRP A 79 -5.52 -4.00 6.22
N MET A 80 -5.05 -3.88 4.97
CA MET A 80 -5.79 -4.31 3.78
C MET A 80 -6.12 -5.80 3.78
N THR A 81 -5.23 -6.66 4.31
CA THR A 81 -5.50 -8.11 4.40
C THR A 81 -6.46 -8.48 5.53
N LYS A 82 -6.39 -7.77 6.68
CA LYS A 82 -7.21 -8.07 7.86
C LYS A 82 -8.60 -7.44 7.84
N HIS A 83 -8.68 -6.22 7.31
CA HIS A 83 -9.89 -5.40 7.36
C HIS A 83 -10.34 -4.96 5.97
N GLY A 84 -9.43 -4.45 5.14
CA GLY A 84 -9.76 -3.89 3.81
C GLY A 84 -10.48 -4.88 2.87
N TYR A 85 -10.09 -6.15 2.86
CA TYR A 85 -10.74 -7.20 2.06
C TYR A 85 -12.26 -7.32 2.32
N ARG A 86 -12.72 -7.09 3.56
CA ARG A 86 -14.15 -7.18 3.89
C ARG A 86 -14.97 -6.07 3.25
N HIS A 87 -14.37 -4.91 3.02
CA HIS A 87 -15.01 -3.82 2.28
C HIS A 87 -15.13 -4.20 0.81
N LEU A 88 -14.08 -4.76 0.21
CA LEU A 88 -14.13 -5.24 -1.19
C LEU A 88 -15.23 -6.27 -1.42
N LEU A 89 -15.46 -7.18 -0.46
CA LEU A 89 -16.55 -8.16 -0.54
C LEU A 89 -17.94 -7.50 -0.46
N ARG A 90 -18.17 -6.62 0.52
CA ARG A 90 -19.45 -5.92 0.68
C ARG A 90 -19.80 -5.12 -0.57
N GLU A 91 -18.82 -4.50 -1.18
CA GLU A 91 -19.00 -3.69 -2.37
C GLU A 91 -19.32 -4.56 -3.61
N ALA A 92 -18.77 -5.78 -3.71
CA ALA A 92 -19.14 -6.71 -4.76
C ALA A 92 -20.58 -7.23 -4.61
N ASP A 93 -21.07 -7.35 -3.37
CA ASP A 93 -22.46 -7.74 -3.08
C ASP A 93 -23.45 -6.61 -3.41
N ASP A 94 -23.05 -5.35 -3.26
CA ASP A 94 -23.89 -4.16 -3.54
C ASP A 94 -24.00 -3.79 -5.04
N GLU A 95 -23.28 -4.49 -5.93
CA GLU A 95 -23.31 -4.28 -7.39
C GLU A 95 -24.34 -5.18 -8.14
N TRP A 96 -25.19 -5.93 -7.42
CA TRP A 96 -26.27 -6.78 -7.95
C TRP A 96 -27.66 -6.35 -7.49
#